data_AF-A0A9D7ADY8-F1
#
_entry.id   AF-A0A9D7ADY8-F1
#
_cell.length_a   1.000
_cell.length_b   1.000
_cell.length_c   1.000
_cell.angle_alpha   90.00
_cell.angle_beta   90.00
_cell.angle_gamma   90.00
#
_symmetry.space_group_name_H-M   'P 1'
#
loop_
_entity.id
_entity.type
_entity.pdbx_description
1 polymer ?
#
loop_
_entity_poly.entity_id
_entity_poly.type
_entity_poly.pdbx_seq_one_letter_code
_entity_poly.pdbx_strand_id
1 'polypeptide(L)' 'VHLVPARNLSLEQALEFLREDECAEVTPATVRIRKVILNAGERNRARGKNK' A
#
# COMPACT_ATOMS: atom_id res chain seq x y z
N VAL A 1 24.05 4.83 13.01
CA VAL A 1 22.62 4.40 13.09
C VAL A 1 22.53 3.03 12.45
N HIS A 2 22.02 2.02 13.16
CA HIS A 2 21.79 0.68 12.60
C HIS A 2 20.34 0.58 12.13
N LEU A 3 20.11 0.20 10.88
CA LEU A 3 18.79 0.02 10.30
C LEU A 3 18.56 -1.47 10.06
N VAL A 4 17.37 -1.95 10.44
CA VAL A 4 16.94 -3.30 10.11
C VAL A 4 16.78 -3.42 8.58
N PRO A 5 17.25 -4.51 7.95
CA PRO A 5 17.09 -4.72 6.51
C PRO A 5 15.63 -4.68 6.06
N ALA A 6 15.40 -4.12 4.88
CA ALA A 6 14.06 -4.09 4.28
C ALA A 6 13.59 -5.49 3.90
N ARG A 7 12.27 -5.73 4.05
CA ARG A 7 11.65 -6.96 3.59
C ARG A 7 11.27 -6.82 2.11
N ASN A 8 11.87 -7.64 1.27
CA ASN A 8 11.47 -7.74 -0.13
C ASN A 8 10.23 -8.64 -0.22
N LEU A 9 9.17 -8.13 -0.85
CA LEU A 9 7.94 -8.86 -1.10
C LEU A 9 7.88 -9.26 -2.58
N SER A 10 7.46 -10.49 -2.87
CA SER A 10 7.03 -10.86 -4.23
C SER A 10 5.69 -10.19 -4.57
N LEU A 11 5.27 -10.27 -5.84
CA LEU A 11 3.97 -9.73 -6.26
C LEU A 11 2.83 -10.45 -5.52
N GLU A 12 2.90 -11.78 -5.43
CA GLU A 12 1.91 -12.61 -4.75
C GLU A 12 1.81 -12.25 -3.27
N GLN A 13 2.96 -12.14 -2.58
CA GLN A 13 3.02 -11.72 -1.18
C GLN A 13 2.48 -10.30 -0.99
N ALA A 14 2.73 -9.39 -1.94
CA ALA A 14 2.20 -8.05 -1.88
C ALA A 14 0.67 -8.04 -2.03
N LEU A 15 0.12 -8.86 -2.93
CA LEU A 15 -1.32 -8.98 -3.15
C LEU A 15 -2.05 -9.59 -1.96
N GLU A 16 -1.47 -10.61 -1.31
CA GLU A 16 -2.02 -11.17 -0.06
C GLU A 16 -2.04 -10.15 1.08
N PHE A 17 -1.11 -9.19 1.08
CA PHE A 17 -1.03 -8.17 2.13
C PHE A 17 -2.04 -7.03 1.96
N LEU A 18 -2.60 -6.81 0.77
CA LEU A 18 -3.44 -5.66 0.49
C LEU A 18 -4.77 -5.69 1.26
N ARG A 19 -5.19 -4.51 1.70
CA ARG A 19 -6.56 -4.23 2.17
C ARG A 19 -7.41 -3.55 1.09
N GLU A 20 -8.70 -3.41 1.34
CA GLU A 20 -9.65 -2.77 0.42
C GLU A 20 -9.30 -1.32 0.04
N ASP A 21 -8.65 -0.56 0.93
CA ASP A 21 -8.22 0.82 0.67
C ASP A 21 -6.77 0.93 0.14
N GLU A 22 -6.19 -0.20 -0.27
CA GLU A 22 -4.82 -0.35 -0.73
C GLU A 22 -4.75 -0.95 -2.15
N CYS A 23 -3.64 -0.73 -2.84
CA CYS A 23 -3.37 -1.29 -4.15
C CYS A 23 -1.88 -1.61 -4.33
N ALA A 24 -1.58 -2.57 -5.22
CA ALA A 24 -0.23 -2.84 -5.67
C ALA A 24 0.05 -2.06 -6.96
N GLU A 25 1.01 -1.14 -6.89
CA GLU A 25 1.56 -0.45 -8.05
C GLU A 25 2.64 -1.34 -8.67
N VAL A 26 2.39 -1.83 -9.88
CA VAL A 26 3.29 -2.73 -10.60
C VAL A 26 4.00 -1.98 -11.70
N THR A 27 5.32 -2.14 -11.75
CA THR A 27 6.20 -1.70 -12.83
C THR A 27 7.04 -2.89 -13.28
N PRO A 28 7.67 -2.87 -14.46
CA PRO A 28 8.50 -3.99 -14.93
C PRO A 28 9.64 -4.38 -13.97
N ALA A 29 10.15 -3.44 -13.17
CA ALA A 29 11.27 -3.67 -12.26
C ALA A 29 10.87 -3.79 -10.78
N THR A 30 9.70 -3.27 -10.38
CA THR A 30 9.33 -3.18 -8.96
C THR A 30 7.82 -3.30 -8.73
N VAL A 31 7.47 -3.82 -7.56
CA VAL A 31 6.11 -3.82 -7.01
C VAL A 31 6.12 -3.01 -5.73
N ARG A 32 5.17 -2.08 -5.58
CA ARG A 32 5.01 -1.24 -4.39
C ARG A 32 3.59 -1.28 -3.87
N ILE A 33 3.43 -1.34 -2.56
CA ILE A 33 2.11 -1.28 -1.91
C ILE A 33 1.80 0.19 -1.61
N ARG A 34 0.60 0.66 -1.98
CA ARG A 34 0.13 2.02 -1.70
C ARG A 34 -1.32 2.05 -1.26
N LYS A 35 -1.75 3.19 -0.72
CA LYS A 35 -3.18 3.50 -0.58
C LYS A 35 -3.78 3.86 -1.93
N VAL A 36 -5.05 3.52 -2.12
CA VAL A 36 -5.85 3.99 -3.26
C VAL A 36 -5.97 5.52 -3.22
N ILE A 37 -6.29 6.06 -2.03
CA ILE A 37 -6.27 7.50 -1.76
C ILE A 37 -4.97 7.86 -1.05
N LEU A 38 -4.07 8.52 -1.78
CA LEU A 38 -2.76 8.92 -1.27
C LEU A 38 -2.86 10.00 -0.19
N ASN A 39 -3.66 11.04 -0.46
CA ASN A 39 -3.82 12.16 0.44
C ASN A 39 -4.48 11.71 1.76
N ALA A 40 -3.81 12.00 2.89
CA ALA A 40 -4.29 11.56 4.19
C ALA A 40 -5.61 12.21 4.61
N GLY A 41 -5.82 13.49 4.30
CA GLY A 41 -7.04 14.22 4.60
C GLY A 41 -8.24 13.70 3.79
N GLU A 42 -8.03 13.44 2.50
CA GLU A 42 -9.06 12.84 1.64
C GLU A 42 -9.40 11.41 2.08
N ARG A 43 -8.39 10.62 2.47
CA ARG A 43 -8.61 9.26 2.99
C ARG A 43 -9.46 9.27 4.27
N ASN A 44 -9.20 10.20 5.19
CA ASN A 44 -10.00 10.33 6.40
C ASN A 44 -11.45 10.72 6.09
N ARG A 45 -11.66 11.63 5.13
CA ARG A 45 -13.01 12.00 4.66
C ARG A 45 -13.73 10.81 4.01
N ALA A 46 -13.04 10.04 3.17
CA ALA A 46 -13.61 8.87 2.50
C ALA A 46 -14.02 7.78 3.50
N ARG A 47 -13.19 7.51 4.51
CA ARG A 47 -13.53 6.59 5.61
C ARG A 47 -14.76 7.02 6.41
N GLY A 48 -14.95 8.32 6.61
CA GLY A 48 -16.14 8.86 7.28
C GLY A 48 -17.43 8.77 6.47
N LYS A 49 -17.34 8.71 5.14
CA LYS A 49 -18.50 8.53 4.24
C LYS A 49 -18.94 7.07 4.07
N ASN A 50 -18.00 6.13 4.21
CA ASN A 50 -18.24 4.68 4.12
C ASN A 50 -18.64 4.04 5.46
N LYS A 51 -18.92 4.86 6.49
CA LYS A 51 -19.43 4.40 7.79
C LYS A 51 -20.94 4.55 7.82
#